data_AF-A0A1F8RTC0-F1
#
_entry.id   AF-A0A1F8RTC0-F1
#
_cell.length_a   1.000
_cell.length_b   1.000
_cell.length_c   1.000
_cell.angle_alpha   90.00
_cell.angle_beta   90.00
_cell.angle_gamma   90.00
#
_symmetry.space_group_name_H-M   'P 1'
#
loop_
_entity.id
_entity.type
_entity.pdbx_description
1 polymer ?
#
loop_
_entity_poly.entity_id
_entity_poly.type
_entity_poly.pdbx_seq_one_letter_code
_entity_poly.pdbx_strand_id
1 'polypeptide(L)'
;MERATFLLAFAGIAVFLAVAGGVSAQPAPPGIAGTPQEPTFFLGDANCNGSVNSIDAALVLQLEAGFIDSLPCPENSDLNHDGSTSSLDATLILQYDAGLVDGFIQFSLNVHRPEGLCDDAKKPTVCNIPAASEFGLSVVLNRVPPEGYILFENALFYGGLRYNPTTFAEDEVVWPDSGTALRARPGGGTPTGTEGIVIHGGISGGTPPFRASAYRGSLIQISLICSVQPQTFTLALLPPSSPDRPNAWGSGSLVTLAGPGYPTGPTVPAKTMGQVDLDLDLSGSIEPDEEQIDVVDVLQINCVPPPTPAP
;
A
#
# COMPACT_ATOMS: atom_id res chain seq x y z
N MET A 1 -10.99 6.57 45.05
CA MET A 1 -10.48 5.19 45.18
C MET A 1 -11.58 4.29 44.64
N GLU A 2 -11.53 3.98 43.35
CA GLU A 2 -12.43 3.00 42.75
C GLU A 2 -11.63 2.25 41.69
N ARG A 3 -11.52 0.94 41.90
CA ARG A 3 -10.89 -0.01 40.99
C ARG A 3 -12.01 -0.58 40.12
N ALA A 4 -11.85 -0.56 38.81
CA ALA A 4 -12.61 -1.42 37.92
C ALA A 4 -11.68 -2.54 37.43
N THR A 5 -11.87 -3.72 38.02
CA THR A 5 -11.43 -5.00 37.46
C THR A 5 -12.39 -5.36 36.34
N PHE A 6 -11.91 -5.75 35.16
CA PHE A 6 -12.74 -6.53 34.24
C PHE A 6 -11.97 -7.67 33.59
N LEU A 7 -12.65 -8.80 33.57
CA LEU A 7 -12.20 -10.16 33.29
C LEU A 7 -11.77 -10.36 31.84
N LEU A 8 -10.75 -11.21 31.66
CA LEU A 8 -10.51 -11.97 30.44
C LEU A 8 -11.56 -13.07 30.25
N ALA A 9 -11.98 -13.29 29.02
CA ALA A 9 -12.46 -14.59 28.54
C ALA A 9 -11.94 -14.82 27.12
N PHE A 10 -11.26 -15.96 26.93
CA PHE A 10 -10.85 -16.51 25.63
C PHE A 10 -11.78 -17.67 25.26
N ALA A 11 -12.04 -17.84 23.96
CA ALA A 11 -12.33 -19.10 23.27
C ALA A 11 -12.10 -18.81 21.77
N GLY A 12 -11.16 -19.41 21.03
CA GLY A 12 -11.05 -20.84 20.69
C GLY A 12 -12.07 -21.15 19.58
N ILE A 13 -11.73 -21.49 18.33
CA ILE A 13 -10.92 -22.63 17.86
C ILE A 13 -10.65 -22.46 16.34
N ALA A 14 -9.49 -22.94 15.88
CA ALA A 14 -9.07 -23.04 14.48
C ALA A 14 -9.42 -24.40 13.85
N VAL A 15 -9.69 -24.46 12.54
CA VAL A 15 -9.50 -25.67 11.70
C VAL A 15 -9.15 -25.27 10.26
N PHE A 16 -8.04 -25.85 9.75
CA PHE A 16 -7.41 -25.73 8.43
C PHE A 16 -8.00 -26.68 7.36
N LEU A 17 -7.91 -26.37 6.04
CA LEU A 17 -7.28 -27.21 4.98
C LEU A 17 -7.32 -26.65 3.51
N ALA A 18 -6.12 -26.52 2.90
CA ALA A 18 -5.65 -26.88 1.53
C ALA A 18 -6.07 -26.20 0.18
N VAL A 19 -5.07 -25.52 -0.43
CA VAL A 19 -4.45 -25.57 -1.80
C VAL A 19 -5.30 -25.73 -3.08
N ALA A 20 -5.15 -24.80 -4.04
CA ALA A 20 -5.04 -25.10 -5.49
C ALA A 20 -4.38 -23.98 -6.32
N GLY A 21 -3.41 -24.35 -7.17
CA GLY A 21 -2.87 -23.50 -8.24
C GLY A 21 -3.55 -23.74 -9.59
N GLY A 22 -3.60 -22.71 -10.43
CA GLY A 22 -4.14 -22.79 -11.79
C GLY A 22 -3.39 -21.87 -12.76
N VAL A 23 -2.84 -22.46 -13.81
CA VAL A 23 -2.16 -21.80 -14.94
C VAL A 23 -3.19 -21.58 -16.05
N SER A 24 -3.22 -20.41 -16.71
CA SER A 24 -3.99 -20.22 -17.95
C SER A 24 -3.23 -19.38 -18.98
N ALA A 25 -3.34 -19.79 -20.24
CA ALA A 25 -2.53 -19.37 -21.38
C ALA A 25 -3.24 -18.36 -22.30
N GLN A 26 -2.47 -17.46 -22.91
CA GLN A 26 -2.89 -16.44 -23.88
C GLN A 26 -2.37 -16.78 -25.30
N PRO A 27 -3.19 -16.61 -26.36
CA PRO A 27 -2.84 -15.65 -27.46
C PRO A 27 -4.08 -15.09 -28.22
N ALA A 28 -4.08 -14.03 -29.06
CA ALA A 28 -3.16 -12.97 -29.52
C ALA A 28 -4.01 -11.87 -30.25
N PRO A 29 -3.57 -10.59 -30.36
CA PRO A 29 -4.15 -9.55 -31.24
C PRO A 29 -3.30 -9.37 -32.54
N PRO A 30 -3.68 -8.56 -33.58
CA PRO A 30 -4.44 -7.30 -33.50
C PRO A 30 -5.40 -6.91 -34.66
N GLY A 31 -6.43 -6.12 -34.32
CA GLY A 31 -7.15 -5.23 -35.24
C GLY A 31 -6.86 -3.77 -34.88
N ILE A 32 -6.42 -2.96 -35.83
CA ILE A 32 -6.04 -1.56 -35.64
C ILE A 32 -7.31 -0.70 -35.45
N ALA A 33 -7.71 -0.51 -34.20
CA ALA A 33 -8.53 0.62 -33.75
C ALA A 33 -7.57 1.70 -33.21
N GLY A 34 -7.91 2.98 -33.39
CA GLY A 34 -7.12 4.08 -32.83
C GLY A 34 -6.81 3.78 -31.37
N THR A 35 -5.53 3.85 -31.00
CA THR A 35 -5.07 3.47 -29.65
C THR A 35 -5.99 4.13 -28.63
N PRO A 36 -6.78 3.35 -27.86
CA PRO A 36 -7.45 3.88 -26.69
C PRO A 36 -6.38 4.61 -25.89
N GLN A 37 -6.52 5.92 -25.72
CA GLN A 37 -5.69 6.62 -24.77
C GLN A 37 -5.99 5.94 -23.44
N GLU A 38 -5.02 5.23 -22.89
CA GLU A 38 -5.18 4.66 -21.56
C GLU A 38 -5.64 5.79 -20.65
N PRO A 39 -6.78 5.62 -19.95
CA PRO A 39 -7.28 6.66 -19.08
C PRO A 39 -6.19 7.01 -18.09
N THR A 40 -5.63 8.21 -18.24
CA THR A 40 -4.64 8.74 -17.31
C THR A 40 -5.38 9.04 -16.02
N PHE A 41 -5.20 8.17 -15.04
CA PHE A 41 -5.80 8.29 -13.73
C PHE A 41 -5.11 9.43 -12.96
N PHE A 42 -5.86 10.48 -12.62
CA PHE A 42 -5.38 11.58 -11.79
C PHE A 42 -6.12 11.57 -10.46
N LEU A 43 -5.43 11.23 -9.37
CA LEU A 43 -5.95 11.44 -8.03
C LEU A 43 -6.46 12.88 -7.91
N GLY A 44 -7.71 13.04 -7.49
CA GLY A 44 -8.43 14.31 -7.36
C GLY A 44 -9.35 14.65 -8.53
N ASP A 45 -9.32 13.92 -9.65
CA ASP A 45 -10.18 14.13 -10.81
C ASP A 45 -11.52 13.39 -10.64
N ALA A 46 -12.38 13.96 -9.80
CA ALA A 46 -13.67 13.38 -9.41
C ALA A 46 -14.64 13.20 -10.60
N ASN A 47 -14.45 13.93 -11.69
CA ASN A 47 -15.31 13.86 -12.88
C ASN A 47 -14.67 13.19 -14.11
N CYS A 48 -13.45 12.70 -14.01
CA CYS A 48 -12.70 12.04 -15.09
C CYS A 48 -12.55 12.89 -16.36
N ASN A 49 -12.39 14.20 -16.23
CA ASN A 49 -12.13 15.07 -17.38
C ASN A 49 -10.63 15.16 -17.76
N GLY A 50 -9.75 14.54 -16.98
CA GLY A 50 -8.30 14.55 -17.14
C GLY A 50 -7.61 15.75 -16.49
N SER A 51 -8.27 16.48 -15.59
CA SER A 51 -7.73 17.65 -14.89
C SER A 51 -8.27 17.71 -13.47
N VAL A 52 -7.41 18.02 -12.50
CA VAL A 52 -7.79 18.19 -11.09
C VAL A 52 -7.91 19.67 -10.79
N ASN A 53 -9.12 20.16 -10.51
CA ASN A 53 -9.38 21.56 -10.20
C ASN A 53 -10.60 21.75 -9.27
N SER A 54 -10.98 23.00 -9.02
CA SER A 54 -12.12 23.35 -8.17
C SER A 54 -13.49 22.78 -8.61
N ILE A 55 -13.66 22.34 -9.86
CA ILE A 55 -14.88 21.63 -10.29
C ILE A 55 -14.96 20.26 -9.60
N ASP A 56 -13.85 19.53 -9.51
CA ASP A 56 -13.81 18.22 -8.85
C ASP A 56 -14.13 18.36 -7.35
N ALA A 57 -13.55 19.38 -6.70
CA ALA A 57 -13.87 19.71 -5.32
C ALA A 57 -15.35 20.03 -5.11
N ALA A 58 -15.95 20.81 -6.01
CA ALA A 58 -17.36 21.16 -5.93
C ALA A 58 -18.27 19.94 -6.09
N LEU A 59 -17.87 18.93 -6.87
CA LEU A 59 -18.61 17.68 -7.00
C LEU A 59 -18.50 16.83 -5.74
N VAL A 60 -17.31 16.71 -5.14
CA VAL A 60 -17.11 16.04 -3.85
C VAL A 60 -17.99 16.67 -2.77
N LEU A 61 -18.02 18.00 -2.68
CA LEU A 61 -18.90 18.72 -1.73
C LEU A 61 -20.40 18.51 -2.02
N GLN A 62 -20.79 18.41 -3.30
CA GLN A 62 -22.17 18.10 -3.67
C GLN A 62 -22.55 16.66 -3.29
N LEU A 63 -21.63 15.70 -3.44
CA LEU A 63 -21.84 14.32 -3.02
C LEU A 63 -22.07 14.25 -1.50
N GLU A 64 -21.16 14.83 -0.71
CA GLU A 64 -21.27 14.84 0.75
C GLU A 64 -22.53 15.56 1.25
N ALA A 65 -22.94 16.63 0.56
CA ALA A 65 -24.18 17.36 0.87
C ALA A 65 -25.47 16.63 0.42
N GLY A 66 -25.37 15.53 -0.32
CA GLY A 66 -26.51 14.80 -0.86
C GLY A 66 -27.23 15.53 -2.00
N PHE A 67 -26.55 16.41 -2.72
CA PHE A 67 -27.07 17.05 -3.94
C PHE A 67 -26.90 16.20 -5.18
N ILE A 68 -25.92 15.30 -5.16
CA ILE A 68 -25.73 14.24 -6.16
C ILE A 68 -25.55 12.91 -5.44
N ASP A 69 -25.98 11.82 -6.09
CA ASP A 69 -25.94 10.49 -5.48
C ASP A 69 -24.61 9.75 -5.75
N SER A 70 -23.85 10.18 -6.75
CA SER A 70 -22.59 9.54 -7.15
C SER A 70 -21.69 10.49 -7.93
N LEU A 71 -20.37 10.28 -7.83
CA LEU A 71 -19.38 10.93 -8.68
C LEU A 71 -19.16 10.12 -9.97
N PRO A 72 -18.74 10.76 -11.08
CA PRO A 72 -18.31 10.02 -12.26
C PRO A 72 -17.11 9.10 -11.99
N CYS A 73 -16.17 9.56 -11.16
CA CYS A 73 -14.96 8.81 -10.77
C CYS A 73 -14.73 8.90 -9.25
N PRO A 74 -15.55 8.18 -8.46
CA PRO A 74 -15.45 8.21 -7.00
C PRO A 74 -14.09 7.75 -6.48
N GLU A 75 -13.43 6.81 -7.16
CA GLU A 75 -12.11 6.30 -6.79
C GLU A 75 -10.98 7.35 -6.84
N ASN A 76 -11.17 8.44 -7.60
CA ASN A 76 -10.23 9.56 -7.63
C ASN A 76 -10.44 10.55 -6.48
N SER A 77 -11.51 10.40 -5.71
CA SER A 77 -12.03 11.47 -4.86
C SER A 77 -11.71 11.32 -3.38
N ASP A 78 -11.25 10.15 -2.94
CA ASP A 78 -10.69 9.92 -1.60
C ASP A 78 -9.16 10.12 -1.66
N LEU A 79 -8.72 11.32 -1.30
CA LEU A 79 -7.35 11.79 -1.44
C LEU A 79 -6.50 11.62 -0.19
N ASN A 80 -7.15 11.52 0.97
CA ASN A 80 -6.46 11.18 2.21
C ASN A 80 -6.45 9.66 2.47
N HIS A 81 -7.15 8.88 1.63
CA HIS A 81 -7.30 7.44 1.72
C HIS A 81 -7.85 7.04 3.10
N ASP A 82 -8.86 7.74 3.60
CA ASP A 82 -9.56 7.37 4.84
C ASP A 82 -10.78 6.46 4.61
N GLY A 83 -11.06 6.13 3.35
CA GLY A 83 -12.19 5.31 2.92
C GLY A 83 -13.48 6.09 2.72
N SER A 84 -13.49 7.41 2.91
CA SER A 84 -14.66 8.28 2.77
C SER A 84 -14.37 9.50 1.91
N THR A 85 -15.09 9.66 0.80
CA THR A 85 -15.07 10.90 0.02
C THR A 85 -15.86 12.01 0.72
N SER A 86 -15.17 13.04 1.23
CA SER A 86 -15.73 14.07 2.11
C SER A 86 -15.22 15.49 1.79
N SER A 87 -15.67 16.48 2.55
CA SER A 87 -15.18 17.86 2.48
C SER A 87 -13.67 17.98 2.73
N LEU A 88 -13.08 17.01 3.42
CA LEU A 88 -11.63 16.95 3.62
C LEU A 88 -10.90 16.73 2.29
N ASP A 89 -11.39 15.82 1.44
CA ASP A 89 -10.83 15.58 0.11
C ASP A 89 -11.06 16.75 -0.82
N ALA A 90 -12.26 17.34 -0.80
CA ALA A 90 -12.53 18.57 -1.55
C ALA A 90 -11.56 19.70 -1.17
N THR A 91 -11.21 19.79 0.11
CA THR A 91 -10.25 20.78 0.61
C THR A 91 -8.83 20.47 0.11
N LEU A 92 -8.45 19.19 -0.03
CA LEU A 92 -7.19 18.80 -0.63
C LEU A 92 -7.14 19.13 -2.13
N ILE A 93 -8.23 18.89 -2.88
CA ILE A 93 -8.36 19.31 -4.29
C ILE A 93 -8.22 20.82 -4.43
N LEU A 94 -8.91 21.61 -3.59
CA LEU A 94 -8.83 23.07 -3.64
C LEU A 94 -7.43 23.60 -3.32
N GLN A 95 -6.74 22.99 -2.35
CA GLN A 95 -5.35 23.33 -2.06
C GLN A 95 -4.43 23.01 -3.25
N TYR A 96 -4.69 21.89 -3.95
CA TYR A 96 -3.95 21.53 -5.15
C TYR A 96 -4.19 22.52 -6.30
N ASP A 97 -5.45 22.85 -6.59
CA ASP A 97 -5.85 23.82 -7.61
C ASP A 97 -5.26 25.21 -7.33
N ALA A 98 -5.19 25.59 -6.05
CA ALA A 98 -4.58 26.85 -5.60
C ALA A 98 -3.04 26.85 -5.60
N GLY A 99 -2.39 25.72 -5.89
CA GLY A 99 -0.94 25.57 -5.82
C GLY A 99 -0.37 25.66 -4.40
N LEU A 100 -1.21 25.40 -3.39
CA LEU A 100 -0.80 25.34 -1.97
C LEU A 100 -0.20 23.97 -1.63
N VAL A 101 -0.63 22.92 -2.33
CA VAL A 101 0.03 21.62 -2.33
C VAL A 101 0.38 21.23 -3.76
N ASP A 102 1.59 20.71 -3.98
CA ASP A 102 2.02 20.33 -5.33
C ASP A 102 1.36 19.03 -5.81
N GLY A 103 0.70 18.29 -4.92
CA GLY A 103 0.00 17.02 -5.18
C GLY A 103 -0.21 16.19 -3.89
N PHE A 104 -0.80 15.02 -4.03
CA PHE A 104 -1.20 14.14 -2.92
C PHE A 104 -0.10 13.16 -2.51
N ILE A 105 -0.10 12.71 -1.25
CA ILE A 105 0.90 11.75 -0.75
C ILE A 105 0.82 10.50 -1.60
N GLN A 106 1.95 10.10 -2.16
CA GLN A 106 1.99 8.95 -3.05
C GLN A 106 3.14 8.06 -2.67
N PHE A 107 2.81 6.79 -2.45
CA PHE A 107 3.80 5.74 -2.28
C PHE A 107 3.83 4.87 -3.54
N SER A 108 4.95 4.20 -3.77
CA SER A 108 5.06 3.14 -4.76
C SER A 108 5.99 2.05 -4.28
N LEU A 109 5.86 0.88 -4.90
CA LEU A 109 6.81 -0.20 -4.80
C LEU A 109 7.91 -0.02 -5.85
N ASN A 110 9.13 -0.39 -5.48
CA ASN A 110 10.25 -0.45 -6.42
C ASN A 110 11.17 -1.61 -6.07
N VAL A 111 11.91 -2.14 -7.05
CA VAL A 111 12.90 -3.19 -6.85
C VAL A 111 14.30 -2.60 -6.92
N HIS A 112 15.04 -2.72 -5.82
CA HIS A 112 16.43 -2.33 -5.76
C HIS A 112 17.34 -3.53 -6.03
N ARG A 113 17.92 -3.56 -7.23
CA ARG A 113 18.82 -4.60 -7.76
C ARG A 113 18.18 -5.99 -7.94
N PRO A 114 18.67 -6.76 -8.94
CA PRO A 114 19.51 -6.33 -10.07
C PRO A 114 18.78 -5.43 -11.09
N GLU A 115 19.51 -4.49 -11.69
CA GLU A 115 19.00 -3.70 -12.82
C GLU A 115 18.65 -4.60 -14.01
N GLY A 116 17.61 -4.24 -14.78
CA GLY A 116 17.21 -4.96 -15.98
C GLY A 116 16.34 -6.20 -15.75
N LEU A 117 15.86 -6.43 -14.52
CA LEU A 117 14.92 -7.51 -14.23
C LEU A 117 13.46 -7.08 -14.29
N CYS A 118 13.19 -5.78 -14.24
CA CYS A 118 11.85 -5.23 -14.28
C CYS A 118 11.54 -4.54 -15.61
N ASP A 119 10.25 -4.44 -15.91
CA ASP A 119 9.70 -3.76 -17.09
C ASP A 119 10.00 -2.25 -17.12
N ASP A 120 9.99 -1.59 -15.96
CA ASP A 120 10.36 -0.17 -15.80
C ASP A 120 11.30 0.02 -14.59
N ALA A 121 12.29 0.90 -14.71
CA ALA A 121 13.29 1.13 -13.67
C ALA A 121 12.83 2.08 -12.54
N LYS A 122 11.80 2.88 -12.78
CA LYS A 122 11.28 3.89 -11.84
C LYS A 122 9.97 3.45 -11.20
N LYS A 123 9.09 2.82 -11.98
CA LYS A 123 7.78 2.32 -11.54
C LYS A 123 7.56 0.92 -12.12
N PRO A 124 8.29 -0.10 -11.64
CA PRO A 124 8.13 -1.45 -12.13
C PRO A 124 6.71 -1.95 -11.85
N THR A 125 6.09 -2.60 -12.83
CA THR A 125 4.82 -3.32 -12.63
C THR A 125 5.06 -4.83 -12.64
N VAL A 126 6.11 -5.29 -13.32
CA VAL A 126 6.49 -6.71 -13.41
C VAL A 126 8.00 -6.85 -13.34
N CYS A 127 8.49 -7.72 -12.45
CA CYS A 127 9.90 -8.09 -12.36
C CYS A 127 10.11 -9.61 -12.50
N ASN A 128 11.06 -10.00 -13.33
CA ASN A 128 11.47 -11.40 -13.52
C ASN A 128 12.79 -11.64 -12.78
N ILE A 129 12.69 -12.18 -11.57
CA ILE A 129 13.81 -12.40 -10.67
C ILE A 129 14.29 -13.85 -10.77
N PRO A 130 15.60 -14.12 -10.93
CA PRO A 130 16.11 -15.49 -10.94
C PRO A 130 15.77 -16.26 -9.65
N ALA A 131 15.39 -17.53 -9.79
CA ALA A 131 15.07 -18.39 -8.66
C ALA A 131 16.24 -18.47 -7.67
N ALA A 132 15.92 -18.51 -6.38
CA ALA A 132 16.88 -18.48 -5.27
C ALA A 132 17.80 -17.24 -5.21
N SER A 133 17.57 -16.20 -6.03
CA SER A 133 18.32 -14.95 -5.93
C SER A 133 17.67 -13.99 -4.93
N GLU A 134 18.51 -13.13 -4.35
CA GLU A 134 18.10 -12.04 -3.47
C GLU A 134 17.87 -10.77 -4.28
N PHE A 135 16.83 -10.03 -3.92
CA PHE A 135 16.51 -8.72 -4.48
C PHE A 135 16.05 -7.77 -3.36
N GLY A 136 16.27 -6.47 -3.56
CA GLY A 136 15.75 -5.45 -2.66
C GLY A 136 14.34 -5.04 -3.07
N LEU A 137 13.41 -4.92 -2.12
CA LEU A 137 12.13 -4.24 -2.31
C LEU A 137 12.18 -2.92 -1.55
N SER A 138 11.76 -1.84 -2.20
CA SER A 138 11.64 -0.52 -1.59
C SER A 138 10.22 0.00 -1.61
N VAL A 139 9.82 0.62 -0.51
CA VAL A 139 8.63 1.49 -0.46
C VAL A 139 9.12 2.91 -0.66
N VAL A 140 8.74 3.51 -1.78
CA VAL A 140 9.21 4.83 -2.22
C VAL A 140 8.13 5.87 -1.91
N LEU A 141 8.52 6.93 -1.21
CA LEU A 141 7.71 8.12 -1.04
C LEU A 141 7.96 9.06 -2.23
N ASN A 142 7.01 9.06 -3.16
CA ASN A 142 7.09 9.85 -4.39
C ASN A 142 6.77 11.32 -4.15
N ARG A 143 5.89 11.59 -3.18
CA ARG A 143 5.45 12.95 -2.87
C ARG A 143 5.14 13.12 -1.39
N VAL A 144 5.57 14.25 -0.85
CA VAL A 144 5.38 14.67 0.55
C VAL A 144 4.67 16.02 0.55
N PRO A 145 3.80 16.31 1.53
CA PRO A 145 3.31 17.66 1.74
C PRO A 145 4.49 18.63 1.95
N PRO A 146 4.42 19.86 1.42
CA PRO A 146 5.54 20.81 1.48
C PRO A 146 5.90 21.23 2.91
N GLU A 147 4.98 21.04 3.87
CA GLU A 147 5.18 21.31 5.29
C GLU A 147 4.56 20.19 6.13
N GLY A 148 5.30 19.69 7.12
CA GLY A 148 4.80 18.63 8.00
C GLY A 148 5.90 17.72 8.51
N TYR A 149 5.61 17.02 9.61
CA TYR A 149 6.38 15.88 10.04
C TYR A 149 5.79 14.62 9.38
N ILE A 150 6.65 13.64 9.12
CA ILE A 150 6.20 12.35 8.62
C ILE A 150 6.29 11.37 9.79
N LEU A 151 5.18 10.69 10.05
CA LEU A 151 5.19 9.38 10.67
C LEU A 151 4.81 8.41 9.57
N PHE A 152 5.54 7.31 9.43
CA PHE A 152 5.08 6.22 8.61
C PHE A 152 5.12 4.92 9.39
N GLU A 153 4.13 4.10 9.08
CA GLU A 153 4.12 2.68 9.40
C GLU A 153 3.75 1.97 8.11
N ASN A 154 4.47 0.92 7.77
CA ASN A 154 4.20 0.08 6.61
C ASN A 154 4.07 -1.36 7.09
N ALA A 155 3.00 -2.02 6.66
CA ALA A 155 2.87 -3.46 6.77
C ALA A 155 3.10 -4.05 5.39
N LEU A 156 4.15 -4.86 5.24
CA LEU A 156 4.40 -5.56 4.00
C LEU A 156 4.00 -7.03 4.14
N PHE A 157 3.15 -7.46 3.21
CA PHE A 157 2.86 -8.86 2.95
C PHE A 157 3.66 -9.33 1.74
N TYR A 158 4.38 -10.45 1.88
CA TYR A 158 5.31 -10.94 0.85
C TYR A 158 5.03 -12.40 0.43
N GLY A 159 3.82 -12.91 0.69
CA GLY A 159 3.33 -14.28 0.47
C GLY A 159 4.23 -15.23 -0.32
N GLY A 160 4.90 -16.17 0.35
CA GLY A 160 5.74 -17.20 -0.27
C GLY A 160 7.16 -16.79 -0.63
N LEU A 161 7.48 -15.49 -0.67
CA LEU A 161 8.86 -15.00 -0.73
C LEU A 161 9.55 -15.20 0.62
N ARG A 162 10.87 -15.37 0.63
CA ARG A 162 11.61 -15.47 1.88
C ARG A 162 12.18 -14.11 2.27
N TYR A 163 11.70 -13.57 3.39
CA TYR A 163 12.25 -12.34 3.95
C TYR A 163 13.62 -12.60 4.61
N ASN A 164 14.60 -11.78 4.24
CA ASN A 164 15.98 -11.82 4.72
C ASN A 164 16.27 -10.56 5.55
N PRO A 165 15.88 -10.53 6.84
CA PRO A 165 16.08 -9.33 7.66
C PRO A 165 17.55 -9.00 7.83
N THR A 166 17.87 -7.71 7.78
CA THR A 166 19.16 -7.20 8.24
C THR A 166 19.29 -7.36 9.76
N THR A 167 20.50 -7.16 10.28
CA THR A 167 20.73 -7.18 11.73
C THR A 167 19.90 -6.10 12.44
N PHE A 168 19.83 -4.90 11.87
CA PHE A 168 19.22 -3.75 12.52
C PHE A 168 18.12 -3.09 11.69
N ALA A 169 17.11 -2.53 12.35
CA ALA A 169 15.98 -1.91 11.68
C ALA A 169 16.39 -0.68 10.86
N GLU A 170 17.41 0.06 11.31
CA GLU A 170 18.00 1.20 10.61
C GLU A 170 18.66 0.85 9.29
N ASP A 171 19.05 -0.41 9.08
CA ASP A 171 19.57 -0.85 7.78
C ASP A 171 18.43 -1.05 6.75
N GLU A 172 17.18 -1.18 7.21
CA GLU A 172 16.00 -1.36 6.37
C GLU A 172 15.16 -0.08 6.27
N VAL A 173 15.04 0.70 7.34
CA VAL A 173 14.44 2.04 7.31
C VAL A 173 15.47 3.03 6.80
N VAL A 174 15.62 3.08 5.48
CA VAL A 174 16.62 3.91 4.78
C VAL A 174 16.24 5.38 4.67
N TRP A 175 15.15 5.81 5.32
CA TRP A 175 14.71 7.19 5.37
C TRP A 175 15.69 8.07 6.18
N PRO A 176 16.40 9.04 5.56
CA PRO A 176 17.45 9.80 6.24
C PRO A 176 16.94 10.74 7.34
N ASP A 177 15.67 11.14 7.32
CA ASP A 177 15.09 11.98 8.36
C ASP A 177 14.51 11.17 9.53
N SER A 178 14.59 9.83 9.48
CA SER A 178 14.11 8.98 10.55
C SER A 178 14.93 9.17 11.82
N GLY A 179 14.27 9.65 12.88
CA GLY A 179 14.88 9.75 14.21
C GLY A 179 14.91 8.42 14.95
N THR A 180 14.06 7.46 14.56
CA THR A 180 13.97 6.13 15.16
C THR A 180 13.37 5.18 14.13
N ALA A 181 14.15 4.19 13.71
CA ALA A 181 13.68 3.08 12.89
C ALA A 181 12.99 2.04 13.78
N LEU A 182 11.84 1.56 13.34
CA LEU A 182 11.12 0.46 13.97
C LEU A 182 10.98 -0.70 12.99
N ARG A 183 11.22 -1.91 13.50
CA ARG A 183 10.89 -3.16 12.83
C ARG A 183 10.21 -4.09 13.82
N ALA A 184 8.99 -4.49 13.51
CA ALA A 184 8.19 -5.36 14.37
C ALA A 184 7.53 -6.47 13.55
N ARG A 185 7.23 -7.58 14.24
CA ARG A 185 6.34 -8.63 13.74
C ARG A 185 5.05 -8.58 14.56
N PRO A 186 3.86 -8.64 13.95
CA PRO A 186 2.62 -8.85 14.69
C PRO A 186 2.75 -10.08 15.60
N GLY A 187 2.45 -9.93 16.89
CA GLY A 187 2.58 -11.00 17.90
C GLY A 187 3.98 -11.19 18.50
N GLY A 188 4.98 -10.39 18.11
CA GLY A 188 6.34 -10.42 18.66
C GLY A 188 7.30 -11.41 17.97
N GLY A 189 8.59 -11.24 18.23
CA GLY A 189 9.68 -12.05 17.65
C GLY A 189 10.30 -11.48 16.37
N THR A 190 11.42 -12.06 15.94
CA THR A 190 12.12 -11.63 14.72
C THR A 190 11.34 -12.10 13.49
N PRO A 191 10.92 -11.20 12.58
CA PRO A 191 10.29 -11.60 11.34
C PRO A 191 11.31 -12.34 10.48
N THR A 192 11.12 -13.65 10.30
CA THR A 192 11.96 -14.52 9.47
C THR A 192 11.08 -15.58 8.83
N GLY A 193 11.42 -16.02 7.62
CA GLY A 193 10.78 -17.17 6.98
C GLY A 193 10.16 -16.84 5.62
N THR A 194 9.31 -17.75 5.16
CA THR A 194 8.68 -17.77 3.82
C THR A 194 7.32 -17.08 3.76
N GLU A 195 6.72 -16.76 4.91
CA GLU A 195 5.41 -16.12 5.00
C GLU A 195 5.33 -15.27 6.27
N GLY A 196 4.72 -14.09 6.15
CA GLY A 196 4.43 -13.24 7.29
C GLY A 196 4.19 -11.78 6.91
N ILE A 197 3.86 -11.00 7.93
CA ILE A 197 3.77 -9.55 7.85
C ILE A 197 4.95 -8.99 8.63
N VAL A 198 5.69 -8.06 8.01
CA VAL A 198 6.66 -7.24 8.72
C VAL A 198 6.14 -5.82 8.77
N ILE A 199 6.25 -5.22 9.95
CA ILE A 199 5.91 -3.83 10.18
C ILE A 199 7.21 -3.04 10.26
N HIS A 200 7.34 -2.03 9.41
CA HIS A 200 8.40 -1.04 9.47
C HIS A 200 7.81 0.30 9.82
N GLY A 201 8.53 1.12 10.58
CA GLY A 201 8.09 2.46 10.89
C GLY A 201 9.22 3.44 11.13
N GLY A 202 8.88 4.71 11.04
CA GLY A 202 9.80 5.81 11.30
C GLY A 202 9.05 7.09 11.63
N ILE A 203 9.72 7.99 12.35
CA ILE A 203 9.22 9.34 12.65
C ILE A 203 10.31 10.38 12.36
N SER A 204 9.94 11.55 11.82
CA SER A 204 10.86 12.67 11.58
C SER A 204 11.24 13.39 12.90
N GLY A 205 12.00 12.67 13.74
CA GLY A 205 12.48 13.12 15.04
C GLY A 205 11.72 12.50 16.21
N GLY A 206 12.45 12.10 17.26
CA GLY A 206 11.87 11.48 18.46
C GLY A 206 11.38 12.45 19.54
N THR A 207 11.60 13.76 19.36
CA THR A 207 11.28 14.78 20.37
C THR A 207 10.70 16.04 19.72
N PRO A 208 9.58 16.59 20.22
CA PRO A 208 9.07 17.87 19.77
C PRO A 208 10.08 19.04 19.93
N PRO A 209 10.10 20.02 19.01
CA PRO A 209 9.31 20.06 17.77
C PRO A 209 9.83 19.02 16.76
N PHE A 210 8.92 18.25 16.14
CA PHE A 210 9.28 17.30 15.10
C PHE A 210 9.89 18.04 13.92
N ARG A 211 10.92 17.44 13.31
CA ARG A 211 11.60 18.04 12.16
C ARG A 211 10.70 17.87 10.94
N ALA A 212 10.48 18.95 10.19
CA ALA A 212 9.82 18.83 8.90
C ALA A 212 10.70 18.03 7.93
N SER A 213 10.09 17.16 7.12
CA SER A 213 10.80 16.40 6.10
C SER A 213 10.23 16.74 4.72
N ALA A 214 11.11 17.02 3.76
CA ALA A 214 10.78 17.14 2.34
C ALA A 214 11.35 15.96 1.54
N TYR A 215 11.78 14.89 2.22
CA TYR A 215 12.48 13.78 1.59
C TYR A 215 11.57 13.04 0.61
N ARG A 216 12.07 12.81 -0.61
CA ARG A 216 11.46 11.95 -1.61
C ARG A 216 12.44 10.83 -1.93
N GLY A 217 11.98 9.59 -1.94
CA GLY A 217 12.84 8.42 -2.14
C GLY A 217 12.39 7.22 -1.31
N SER A 218 13.26 6.22 -1.20
CA SER A 218 12.97 5.01 -0.43
C SER A 218 12.85 5.32 1.06
N LEU A 219 11.73 4.95 1.68
CA LEU A 219 11.57 4.98 3.13
C LEU A 219 12.05 3.69 3.77
N ILE A 220 11.76 2.59 3.09
CA ILE A 220 12.07 1.23 3.49
C ILE A 220 12.79 0.56 2.34
N GLN A 221 13.79 -0.26 2.66
CA GLN A 221 14.45 -1.17 1.76
C GLN A 221 14.62 -2.50 2.49
N ILE A 222 13.95 -3.54 2.02
CA ILE A 222 14.09 -4.88 2.58
C ILE A 222 14.71 -5.82 1.56
N SER A 223 15.33 -6.89 2.05
CA SER A 223 15.81 -7.98 1.20
C SER A 223 14.81 -9.12 1.18
N LEU A 224 14.45 -9.56 -0.02
CA LEU A 224 13.61 -10.73 -0.28
C LEU A 224 14.39 -11.73 -1.12
N ILE A 225 14.12 -13.02 -0.92
CA ILE A 225 14.72 -14.11 -1.68
C ILE A 225 13.60 -14.83 -2.44
N CYS A 226 13.81 -14.98 -3.75
CA CYS A 226 12.90 -15.72 -4.61
C CYS A 226 12.86 -17.22 -4.27
N SER A 227 11.71 -17.85 -4.49
CA SER A 227 11.56 -19.30 -4.38
C SER A 227 12.50 -20.03 -5.35
N VAL A 228 12.89 -21.27 -5.00
CA VAL A 228 13.65 -22.15 -5.88
C VAL A 228 12.77 -22.66 -7.03
N GLN A 229 11.47 -22.80 -6.79
CA GLN A 229 10.51 -23.22 -7.80
C GLN A 229 9.95 -22.00 -8.53
N PRO A 230 9.72 -22.09 -9.85
CA PRO A 230 9.12 -20.99 -10.59
C PRO A 230 7.73 -20.67 -10.06
N GLN A 231 7.56 -19.44 -9.58
CA GLN A 231 6.33 -18.97 -8.96
C GLN A 231 6.17 -17.48 -9.23
N THR A 232 4.92 -17.04 -9.30
CA THR A 232 4.55 -15.63 -9.44
C THR A 232 3.92 -15.17 -8.14
N PHE A 233 4.34 -14.00 -7.69
CA PHE A 233 3.88 -13.35 -6.47
C PHE A 233 3.37 -11.96 -6.80
N THR A 234 2.30 -11.55 -6.13
CA THR A 234 1.79 -10.18 -6.21
C THR A 234 2.11 -9.49 -4.89
N LEU A 235 2.92 -8.46 -4.95
CA LEU A 235 3.18 -7.56 -3.84
C LEU A 235 2.22 -6.39 -3.94
N ALA A 236 1.53 -6.10 -2.85
CA ALA A 236 0.60 -4.99 -2.77
C ALA A 236 1.00 -4.05 -1.64
N LEU A 237 0.95 -2.76 -1.92
CA LEU A 237 1.08 -1.73 -0.90
C LEU A 237 -0.31 -1.28 -0.48
N LEU A 238 -0.70 -1.55 0.76
CA LEU A 238 -2.06 -1.25 1.23
C LEU A 238 -2.16 0.20 1.75
N PRO A 239 -3.30 0.89 1.54
CA PRO A 239 -3.53 2.21 2.08
C PRO A 239 -3.69 2.16 3.60
N PRO A 240 -3.53 3.31 4.28
CA PRO A 240 -3.71 3.45 5.72
C PRO A 240 -5.01 2.91 6.28
N SER A 241 -6.11 3.13 5.57
CA SER A 241 -7.47 2.85 6.00
C SER A 241 -7.93 1.41 5.88
N SER A 242 -7.11 0.50 5.32
CA SER A 242 -7.51 -0.88 5.08
C SER A 242 -8.01 -1.55 6.39
N PRO A 243 -9.28 -2.01 6.44
CA PRO A 243 -9.90 -2.56 7.65
C PRO A 243 -9.28 -3.90 8.08
N ASP A 244 -8.61 -4.61 7.17
CA ASP A 244 -8.02 -5.93 7.39
C ASP A 244 -6.62 -5.90 8.01
N ARG A 245 -6.19 -4.75 8.55
CA ARG A 245 -4.93 -4.66 9.28
C ARG A 245 -5.04 -5.44 10.60
N PRO A 246 -4.27 -6.54 10.78
CA PRO A 246 -4.40 -7.37 11.98
C PRO A 246 -3.83 -6.65 13.19
N ASN A 247 -4.67 -5.90 13.92
CA ASN A 247 -4.52 -5.40 15.29
C ASN A 247 -3.07 -5.10 15.75
N ALA A 248 -2.28 -4.46 14.88
CA ALA A 248 -1.01 -3.87 15.28
C ALA A 248 -1.35 -2.75 16.27
N TRP A 249 -0.65 -2.72 17.39
CA TRP A 249 -1.03 -1.90 18.54
C TRP A 249 -1.05 -0.41 18.18
N GLY A 250 -2.24 0.13 17.88
CA GLY A 250 -2.50 1.54 17.66
C GLY A 250 -2.17 2.03 16.25
N SER A 251 -3.22 2.35 15.47
CA SER A 251 -3.20 3.29 14.32
C SER A 251 -2.28 2.93 13.15
N GLY A 252 -2.81 2.17 12.19
CA GLY A 252 -2.17 1.88 10.91
C GLY A 252 -1.88 3.12 10.06
N SER A 253 -0.72 3.12 9.38
CA SER A 253 -0.18 4.11 8.41
C SER A 253 -0.73 5.52 8.53
N LEU A 254 -0.62 6.09 9.70
CA LEU A 254 -1.08 7.44 9.92
C LEU A 254 0.02 8.40 9.44
N VAL A 255 -0.15 9.05 8.27
CA VAL A 255 0.42 10.40 8.10
C VAL A 255 -0.38 11.33 9.00
N THR A 256 0.04 11.34 10.27
CA THR A 256 -0.31 12.30 11.33
C THR A 256 -0.12 13.76 10.99
N LEU A 257 -1.06 14.48 10.36
CA LEU A 257 -1.19 15.92 10.64
C LEU A 257 -2.35 16.09 11.63
N ALA A 258 -2.00 16.45 12.87
CA ALA A 258 -2.86 16.32 14.04
C ALA A 258 -4.22 17.07 13.98
N GLY A 259 -5.27 16.43 14.54
CA GLY A 259 -6.53 17.03 15.03
C GLY A 259 -7.31 16.00 15.89
N PRO A 260 -8.06 16.40 16.95
CA PRO A 260 -8.56 15.46 17.97
C PRO A 260 -9.96 14.87 17.71
N GLY A 261 -10.07 13.54 17.80
CA GLY A 261 -11.21 12.75 18.30
C GLY A 261 -12.28 12.31 17.30
N TYR A 262 -12.57 10.99 17.20
CA TYR A 262 -13.90 10.34 17.02
C TYR A 262 -13.75 8.79 16.84
N PRO A 263 -14.84 7.97 16.86
CA PRO A 263 -14.84 6.60 17.36
C PRO A 263 -14.95 5.53 16.25
N THR A 264 -14.80 4.26 16.63
CA THR A 264 -14.94 3.11 15.73
C THR A 264 -16.39 2.70 15.52
N GLY A 265 -16.78 2.53 14.25
CA GLY A 265 -18.07 2.00 13.80
C GLY A 265 -17.87 0.84 12.78
N PRO A 266 -18.93 0.08 12.46
CA PRO A 266 -18.84 -1.20 11.74
C PRO A 266 -18.65 -1.05 10.22
N THR A 267 -18.12 -2.11 9.62
CA THR A 267 -17.81 -2.32 8.19
C THR A 267 -18.97 -2.02 7.23
N VAL A 268 -18.66 -1.40 6.09
CA VAL A 268 -19.56 -1.15 4.95
C VAL A 268 -18.75 -1.24 3.64
N PRO A 269 -19.29 -1.84 2.55
CA PRO A 269 -18.53 -2.14 1.32
C PRO A 269 -18.70 -1.08 0.23
N ALA A 270 -17.72 -0.94 -0.67
CA ALA A 270 -17.91 -0.38 -2.01
C ALA A 270 -16.78 -0.78 -2.99
N LYS A 271 -17.18 -1.08 -4.23
CA LYS A 271 -16.33 -1.38 -5.41
C LYS A 271 -15.78 -0.09 -6.04
N THR A 272 -14.56 -0.13 -6.60
CA THR A 272 -14.12 0.24 -8.00
C THR A 272 -12.57 0.18 -8.09
N MET A 273 -12.01 0.16 -9.31
CA MET A 273 -10.62 -0.18 -9.71
C MET A 273 -9.49 0.10 -8.71
N GLY A 274 -8.71 -0.96 -8.42
CA GLY A 274 -7.56 -0.96 -7.51
C GLY A 274 -7.57 -2.17 -6.59
N GLN A 275 -8.74 -2.75 -6.33
CA GLN A 275 -8.86 -3.95 -5.52
C GLN A 275 -8.19 -5.14 -6.20
N VAL A 276 -7.14 -5.66 -5.56
CA VAL A 276 -6.63 -7.00 -5.84
C VAL A 276 -7.32 -7.91 -4.86
N ASP A 277 -7.96 -8.93 -5.40
CA ASP A 277 -8.41 -10.07 -4.63
C ASP A 277 -7.17 -10.72 -3.99
N LEU A 278 -6.93 -10.37 -2.73
CA LEU A 278 -5.81 -10.87 -1.95
C LEU A 278 -6.40 -11.78 -0.90
N ASP A 279 -6.04 -13.05 -1.02
CA ASP A 279 -6.30 -14.05 0.00
C ASP A 279 -5.51 -13.72 1.28
N LEU A 280 -6.05 -12.79 2.06
CA LEU A 280 -5.45 -12.24 3.27
C LEU A 280 -5.45 -13.21 4.42
N ASP A 281 -6.47 -14.06 4.46
CA ASP A 281 -6.61 -15.09 5.47
C ASP A 281 -5.92 -16.40 5.07
N LEU A 282 -5.40 -16.47 3.84
CA LEU A 282 -4.73 -17.62 3.22
C LEU A 282 -5.66 -18.84 3.08
N SER A 283 -6.96 -18.62 2.90
CA SER A 283 -8.01 -19.62 2.68
C SER A 283 -7.90 -20.34 1.33
N GLY A 284 -7.26 -19.71 0.34
CA GLY A 284 -7.16 -20.19 -1.05
C GLY A 284 -8.43 -19.95 -1.88
N SER A 285 -9.41 -19.24 -1.34
CA SER A 285 -10.60 -18.80 -2.05
C SER A 285 -10.79 -17.31 -1.85
N ILE A 286 -10.70 -16.57 -2.94
CA ILE A 286 -11.09 -15.16 -2.94
C ILE A 286 -12.59 -15.10 -2.72
N GLU A 287 -13.01 -14.65 -1.53
CA GLU A 287 -14.38 -14.19 -1.31
C GLU A 287 -14.49 -12.76 -1.83
N PRO A 288 -15.17 -12.53 -2.98
CA PRO A 288 -15.10 -11.24 -3.69
C PRO A 288 -15.72 -10.08 -2.90
N ASP A 289 -16.36 -10.36 -1.78
CA ASP A 289 -17.02 -9.41 -0.90
C ASP A 289 -16.33 -9.24 0.47
N GLU A 290 -15.38 -10.12 0.83
CA GLU A 290 -14.66 -10.05 2.12
C GLU A 290 -13.15 -9.81 1.98
N GLU A 291 -12.55 -10.07 0.82
CA GLU A 291 -11.08 -10.05 0.63
C GLU A 291 -10.59 -9.01 -0.39
N GLN A 292 -11.35 -7.93 -0.52
CA GLN A 292 -11.03 -6.84 -1.43
C GLN A 292 -10.39 -5.70 -0.67
N ILE A 293 -9.08 -5.51 -0.90
CA ILE A 293 -8.34 -4.41 -0.31
C ILE A 293 -7.96 -3.43 -1.40
N ASP A 294 -8.14 -2.16 -1.10
CA ASP A 294 -7.52 -1.10 -1.87
C ASP A 294 -5.99 -1.28 -1.84
N VAL A 295 -5.35 -1.05 -2.97
CA VAL A 295 -3.90 -1.08 -3.07
C VAL A 295 -3.43 0.26 -3.64
N VAL A 296 -2.47 0.86 -2.96
CA VAL A 296 -1.79 2.09 -3.40
C VAL A 296 -0.89 1.79 -4.60
N ASP A 297 -0.28 0.60 -4.62
CA ASP A 297 0.55 0.13 -5.72
C ASP A 297 0.65 -1.39 -5.74
N VAL A 298 0.89 -1.95 -6.93
CA VAL A 298 1.02 -3.40 -7.15
C VAL A 298 2.30 -3.68 -7.92
N LEU A 299 3.00 -4.73 -7.53
CA LEU A 299 4.19 -5.20 -8.20
C LEU A 299 4.16 -6.73 -8.32
N GLN A 300 4.19 -7.23 -9.55
CA GLN A 300 4.28 -8.66 -9.81
C GLN A 300 5.73 -9.13 -9.84
N ILE A 301 6.08 -10.10 -9.00
CA ILE A 301 7.39 -10.76 -8.96
C ILE A 301 7.27 -12.16 -9.53
N ASN A 302 7.93 -12.41 -10.66
CA ASN A 302 8.07 -13.73 -11.25
C ASN A 302 9.43 -14.30 -10.85
N CYS A 303 9.46 -15.31 -9.97
CA CYS A 303 10.65 -16.10 -9.75
C CYS A 303 10.82 -17.05 -10.94
N VAL A 304 11.82 -16.81 -11.80
CA VAL A 304 12.06 -17.57 -13.04
C VAL A 304 13.25 -18.51 -12.88
N PRO A 305 13.29 -19.67 -13.56
CA PRO A 305 14.47 -20.53 -13.57
C PRO A 305 15.73 -19.74 -13.95
N PRO A 306 16.90 -20.05 -13.36
CA PRO A 306 18.15 -19.42 -13.81
C PRO A 306 18.36 -19.72 -15.30
N PRO A 307 18.95 -18.78 -16.06
CA PRO A 307 19.22 -18.99 -17.48
C PRO A 307 20.06 -20.27 -17.63
N THR A 308 19.64 -21.15 -18.54
CA THR A 308 20.41 -22.35 -18.86
C THR A 308 21.76 -21.91 -19.41
N PRO A 309 22.89 -22.38 -18.86
CA PRO A 309 24.20 -22.02 -19.40
C PRO A 309 24.25 -22.38 -20.89
N ALA A 310 24.71 -21.44 -21.71
CA ALA A 310 24.94 -21.70 -23.12
C ALA A 310 25.94 -22.86 -23.27
N PRO A 311 25.69 -23.80 -24.21
CA PRO A 311 26.55 -24.97 -24.40
C PRO A 311 27.96 -24.63 -24.88
#